data_AF-A0AAJ6BFI6-F1
#
_entry.id   AF-A0AAJ6BFI6-F1
#
_cell.length_a   1.000
_cell.length_b   1.000
_cell.length_c   1.000
_cell.angle_alpha   90.00
_cell.angle_beta   90.00
_cell.angle_gamma   90.00
#
_symmetry.space_group_name_H-M   'P 1'
#
loop_
_entity.id
_entity.type
_entity.pdbx_description
1 polymer ?
#
loop_
_entity_poly.entity_id
_entity_poly.type
_entity_poly.pdbx_seq_one_letter_code
_entity_poly.pdbx_strand_id
1 'polypeptide(L)'
;MKVLVLGSDNARSIILETSKGTRIDNYQVLEISNFERNQFIKYDKANFPMVIFRSSPSPEYNCHGLTFASRRTNIDNSIAIRLILSEDRYCEIGIREVLPGDVVLYVNKDDKEIVHSGIVSACEHPPNSFSHITIVSKWGRFREVIHDLNNCPYNSFQREFYRIKHEQYEQNN
;
A
#
# COMPACT_ATOMS: atom_id res chain seq x y z
N MET A 1 -9.65 -7.88 -10.74
CA MET A 1 -10.62 -7.07 -11.51
C MET A 1 -9.90 -5.80 -11.94
N LYS A 2 -9.35 -5.76 -13.17
CA LYS A 2 -8.68 -4.56 -13.72
C LYS A 2 -9.74 -3.49 -13.95
N VAL A 3 -9.74 -2.43 -13.13
CA VAL A 3 -10.48 -1.22 -13.44
C VAL A 3 -9.68 -0.52 -14.54
N LEU A 4 -10.11 -0.66 -15.79
CA LEU A 4 -9.65 0.19 -16.88
C LEU A 4 -10.05 1.62 -16.52
N VAL A 5 -9.07 2.45 -16.16
CA VAL A 5 -9.26 3.90 -16.03
C VAL A 5 -9.50 4.41 -17.45
N LEU A 6 -10.77 4.44 -17.86
CA LEU A 6 -11.19 5.02 -19.12
C LEU A 6 -10.86 6.51 -19.08
N GLY A 7 -9.82 6.90 -19.81
CA GLY A 7 -9.58 8.23 -20.35
C GLY A 7 -9.89 9.41 -19.44
N SER A 8 -9.05 9.67 -18.43
CA SER A 8 -8.93 11.05 -17.97
C SER A 8 -7.85 11.72 -18.82
N ASP A 9 -8.25 12.54 -19.80
CA ASP A 9 -7.35 13.39 -20.59
C ASP A 9 -6.52 14.37 -19.73
N ASN A 10 -6.73 14.36 -18.41
CA ASN A 10 -6.05 15.17 -17.39
C ASN A 10 -5.07 14.37 -16.50
N ALA A 11 -4.76 13.11 -16.82
CA ALA A 11 -3.76 12.37 -16.05
C ALA A 11 -2.37 13.01 -16.22
N ARG A 12 -1.75 13.43 -15.12
CA ARG A 12 -0.38 13.97 -15.10
C ARG A 12 0.54 12.99 -14.42
N SER A 13 1.78 12.83 -14.88
CA SER A 13 2.80 12.09 -14.15
C SER A 13 3.78 13.05 -13.47
N ILE A 14 4.43 12.58 -12.42
CA ILE A 14 5.56 13.27 -11.80
C ILE A 14 6.84 12.48 -12.02
N ILE A 15 7.98 13.14 -11.80
CA ILE A 15 9.26 12.44 -11.67
C ILE A 15 9.22 11.61 -10.38
N LEU A 16 9.18 10.30 -10.55
CA LEU A 16 9.29 9.30 -9.49
C LEU A 16 10.34 8.28 -9.93
N GLU A 17 11.34 8.09 -9.10
CA GLU A 17 12.47 7.20 -9.36
C GLU A 17 12.76 6.36 -8.12
N THR A 18 13.32 5.17 -8.33
CA THR A 18 13.93 4.38 -7.26
C THR A 18 15.25 5.02 -6.80
N SER A 19 15.83 4.50 -5.73
CA SER A 19 17.16 4.88 -5.23
C SER A 19 18.30 4.58 -6.21
N LYS A 20 18.07 3.77 -7.25
CA LYS A 20 19.01 3.55 -8.36
C LYS A 20 18.77 4.45 -9.57
N GLY A 21 17.78 5.36 -9.50
CA GLY A 21 17.43 6.28 -10.57
C GLY A 21 16.50 5.70 -11.64
N THR A 22 15.95 4.50 -11.43
CA THR A 22 15.02 3.90 -12.41
C THR A 22 13.66 4.57 -12.30
N ARG A 23 13.11 5.00 -13.44
CA ARG A 23 11.80 5.65 -13.51
C ARG A 23 10.67 4.71 -13.12
N ILE A 24 9.73 5.22 -12.34
CA ILE A 24 8.51 4.53 -11.93
C ILE A 24 7.30 5.15 -12.63
N ASP A 25 6.59 4.32 -13.41
CA ASP A 25 5.33 4.69 -14.02
C ASP A 25 4.31 5.06 -12.93
N ASN A 26 3.75 6.27 -13.05
CA ASN A 26 2.84 6.82 -12.08
C ASN A 26 1.89 7.82 -12.74
N TYR A 27 0.80 8.15 -12.06
CA TYR A 27 -0.12 9.16 -12.54
C TYR A 27 -0.91 9.82 -11.39
N GLN A 28 -1.30 11.06 -11.59
CA GLN A 28 -2.18 11.83 -10.72
C GLN A 28 -3.51 12.03 -11.45
N VAL A 29 -4.60 11.87 -10.71
CA VAL A 29 -5.94 12.24 -11.14
C VAL A 29 -6.45 13.28 -10.14
N LEU A 30 -7.16 14.29 -10.64
CA LEU A 30 -7.69 15.39 -9.82
C LEU A 30 -9.19 15.24 -9.54
N GLU A 31 -9.84 14.29 -10.21
CA GLU A 31 -11.27 14.09 -10.15
C GLU A 31 -11.62 12.66 -9.70
N ILE A 32 -12.69 12.56 -8.91
CA ILE A 32 -13.28 11.29 -8.52
C ILE A 32 -14.49 11.05 -9.42
N SER A 33 -14.42 9.96 -10.20
CA SER A 33 -15.49 9.53 -11.08
C SER A 33 -16.74 9.09 -10.30
N ASN A 34 -17.91 9.10 -10.96
CA ASN A 34 -19.14 8.58 -10.37
C ASN A 34 -19.05 7.09 -10.01
N PHE A 35 -18.29 6.31 -10.79
CA PHE A 35 -18.03 4.91 -10.48
C PHE A 35 -17.31 4.74 -9.13
N GLU A 36 -16.26 5.53 -8.89
CA GLU A 36 -15.52 5.52 -7.63
C GLU A 36 -16.39 5.98 -6.47
N ARG A 37 -17.19 7.06 -6.65
CA ARG A 37 -18.16 7.51 -5.63
C ARG A 37 -19.12 6.40 -5.22
N ASN A 38 -19.58 5.59 -6.17
CA ASN A 38 -20.45 4.45 -5.87
C ASN A 38 -19.72 3.32 -5.11
N GLN A 39 -18.44 3.10 -5.39
CA GLN A 39 -17.62 2.17 -4.60
C GLN A 39 -17.43 2.66 -3.16
N PHE A 40 -17.28 3.97 -2.97
CA PHE A 40 -17.12 4.59 -1.65
C PHE A 40 -18.33 4.33 -0.75
N ILE A 41 -19.54 4.43 -1.32
CA ILE A 41 -20.79 4.08 -0.61
C ILE A 41 -20.77 2.62 -0.15
N LYS A 42 -20.20 1.70 -0.93
CA LYS A 42 -20.07 0.30 -0.52
C LYS A 42 -19.11 0.16 0.66
N TYR A 43 -17.98 0.85 0.66
CA TYR A 43 -17.03 0.82 1.78
C TYR A 43 -17.65 1.42 3.05
N ASP A 44 -18.36 2.53 2.94
CA ASP A 44 -19.07 3.14 4.08
C ASP A 44 -20.14 2.18 4.66
N LYS A 45 -20.80 1.39 3.81
CA LYS A 45 -21.84 0.42 4.22
C LYS A 45 -21.30 -0.94 4.68
N ALA A 46 -20.10 -1.31 4.25
CA ALA A 46 -19.54 -2.64 4.48
C ALA A 46 -19.23 -2.93 5.96
N ASN A 47 -19.43 -1.96 6.85
CA ASN A 47 -19.28 -2.04 8.30
C ASN A 47 -17.99 -2.79 8.68
N PHE A 48 -16.86 -2.10 8.57
CA PHE A 48 -15.61 -2.59 9.11
C PHE A 48 -15.49 -2.10 10.56
N PRO A 49 -15.95 -2.88 11.56
CA PRO A 49 -15.83 -2.46 12.96
C PRO A 49 -14.36 -2.24 13.25
N MET A 50 -13.98 -1.19 13.98
CA MET A 50 -12.58 -0.84 14.31
C MET A 50 -11.75 -0.15 13.21
N VAL A 51 -12.32 0.13 12.03
CA VAL A 51 -11.60 0.95 11.02
C VAL A 51 -11.72 2.43 11.35
N ILE A 52 -10.58 3.13 11.34
CA ILE A 52 -10.51 4.57 11.58
C ILE A 52 -10.21 5.27 10.25
N PHE A 53 -11.16 6.05 9.76
CA PHE A 53 -10.95 6.92 8.59
C PHE A 53 -10.13 8.15 8.99
N ARG A 54 -9.02 8.41 8.29
CA ARG A 54 -8.10 9.52 8.59
C ARG A 54 -8.25 10.72 7.68
N SER A 55 -8.87 10.55 6.52
CA SER A 55 -8.95 11.59 5.49
C SER A 55 -10.31 11.58 4.79
N SER A 56 -10.60 12.66 4.07
CA SER A 56 -11.61 12.63 3.01
C SER A 56 -11.12 11.81 1.80
N PRO A 57 -12.03 11.40 0.89
CA PRO A 57 -11.65 10.80 -0.38
C PRO A 57 -10.72 11.70 -1.19
N SER A 58 -9.71 11.12 -1.83
CA SER A 58 -8.68 11.88 -2.56
C SER A 58 -8.14 11.04 -3.73
N PRO A 59 -8.25 11.53 -4.99
CA PRO A 59 -7.83 10.80 -6.20
C PRO A 59 -6.34 10.91 -6.54
N GLU A 60 -5.60 11.79 -5.87
CA GLU A 60 -4.23 12.16 -6.24
C GLU A 60 -3.23 11.01 -6.07
N TYR A 61 -3.54 10.06 -5.19
CA TYR A 61 -2.72 8.87 -4.93
C TYR A 61 -3.58 7.69 -4.47
N ASN A 62 -3.08 6.46 -4.67
CA ASN A 62 -3.70 5.22 -4.24
C ASN A 62 -2.94 4.63 -3.02
N CYS A 63 -3.22 3.37 -2.66
CA CYS A 63 -2.48 2.68 -1.58
C CYS A 63 -0.97 2.64 -1.83
N HIS A 64 -0.54 2.29 -3.04
CA HIS A 64 0.88 2.23 -3.39
C HIS A 64 1.52 3.61 -3.38
N GLY A 65 0.79 4.64 -3.81
CA GLY A 65 1.19 6.02 -3.72
C GLY A 65 1.40 6.51 -2.29
N LEU A 66 0.52 6.09 -1.37
CA LEU A 66 0.69 6.34 0.07
C LEU A 66 1.98 5.68 0.57
N THR A 67 2.18 4.41 0.26
CA THR A 67 3.27 3.58 0.78
C THR A 67 4.63 3.97 0.21
N PHE A 68 4.73 4.17 -1.10
CA PHE A 68 6.01 4.29 -1.82
C PHE A 68 6.27 5.67 -2.42
N ALA A 69 5.25 6.51 -2.58
CA ALA A 69 5.40 7.84 -3.17
C ALA A 69 5.04 8.99 -2.22
N SER A 70 4.89 8.70 -0.92
CA SER A 70 4.52 9.70 0.10
C SER A 70 3.27 10.50 -0.26
N ARG A 71 2.22 9.82 -0.75
CA ARG A 71 0.93 10.40 -1.12
C ARG A 71 0.97 11.40 -2.29
N ARG A 72 1.99 11.34 -3.14
CA ARG A 72 2.14 12.31 -4.25
C ARG A 72 1.54 11.86 -5.58
N THR A 73 1.38 10.56 -5.82
CA THR A 73 0.93 10.03 -7.11
C THR A 73 0.37 8.61 -6.95
N ASN A 74 -0.38 8.11 -7.93
CA ASN A 74 -0.84 6.72 -7.99
C ASN A 74 0.23 5.83 -8.64
N ILE A 75 0.33 4.58 -8.19
CA ILE A 75 1.15 3.53 -8.82
C ILE A 75 0.28 2.29 -8.96
N ASP A 76 -0.07 1.87 -10.18
CA ASP A 76 -1.04 0.79 -10.42
C ASP A 76 -0.42 -0.53 -10.91
N ASN A 77 0.88 -0.56 -11.14
CA ASN A 77 1.56 -1.71 -11.73
C ASN A 77 2.37 -2.48 -10.68
N SER A 78 2.08 -3.77 -10.50
CA SER A 78 2.87 -4.67 -9.65
C SER A 78 4.35 -4.75 -10.05
N ILE A 79 4.68 -4.60 -11.34
CA ILE A 79 6.07 -4.58 -11.82
C ILE A 79 6.80 -3.38 -11.20
N ALA A 80 6.17 -2.21 -11.16
CA ALA A 80 6.75 -1.01 -10.55
C ALA A 80 6.99 -1.21 -9.04
N ILE A 81 6.04 -1.85 -8.34
CA ILE A 81 6.23 -2.16 -6.91
C ILE A 81 7.40 -3.13 -6.70
N ARG A 82 7.48 -4.20 -7.49
CA ARG A 82 8.60 -5.16 -7.40
C ARG A 82 9.95 -4.51 -7.72
N LEU A 83 9.98 -3.57 -8.65
CA LEU A 83 11.16 -2.77 -8.97
C LEU A 83 11.56 -1.88 -7.79
N ILE A 84 10.61 -1.19 -7.16
CA ILE A 84 10.86 -0.41 -5.93
C ILE A 84 11.44 -1.31 -4.84
N LEU A 85 10.84 -2.49 -4.58
CA LEU A 85 11.32 -3.40 -3.54
C LEU A 85 12.79 -3.82 -3.79
N SER A 86 13.11 -4.19 -5.02
CA SER A 86 14.44 -4.69 -5.38
C SER A 86 15.52 -3.60 -5.41
N GLU A 87 15.16 -2.39 -5.83
CA GLU A 87 16.11 -1.30 -5.96
C GLU A 87 16.26 -0.48 -4.68
N ASP A 88 15.21 -0.33 -3.88
CA ASP A 88 15.20 0.45 -2.62
C ASP A 88 15.56 -0.39 -1.38
N ARG A 89 16.20 -1.54 -1.61
CA ARG A 89 16.76 -2.41 -0.56
C ARG A 89 15.73 -2.95 0.43
N TYR A 90 14.49 -3.12 -0.02
CA TYR A 90 13.51 -3.85 0.76
C TYR A 90 13.86 -5.33 0.77
N CYS A 91 13.77 -5.94 1.95
CA CYS A 91 13.91 -7.37 2.16
C CYS A 91 12.61 -7.90 2.75
N GLU A 92 12.18 -9.08 2.29
CA GLU A 92 11.05 -9.78 2.89
C GLU A 92 11.41 -10.21 4.32
N ILE A 93 10.46 -10.10 5.24
CA ILE A 93 10.60 -10.47 6.64
C ILE A 93 9.45 -11.37 7.09
N GLY A 94 9.69 -12.20 8.10
CA GLY A 94 8.65 -13.03 8.70
C GLY A 94 7.63 -12.20 9.49
N ILE A 95 6.37 -12.67 9.55
CA ILE A 95 5.29 -12.01 10.31
C ILE A 95 5.59 -11.79 11.81
N ARG A 96 6.52 -12.58 12.37
CA ARG A 96 6.97 -12.47 13.78
C ARG A 96 8.09 -11.44 13.98
N GLU A 97 8.66 -10.92 12.89
CA GLU A 97 9.73 -9.93 12.89
C GLU A 97 9.21 -8.52 12.54
N VAL A 98 7.93 -8.40 12.22
CA VAL A 98 7.26 -7.16 11.82
C VAL A 98 7.38 -6.12 12.93
N LEU A 99 7.68 -4.88 12.57
CA LEU A 99 7.76 -3.72 13.45
C LEU A 99 7.00 -2.54 12.83
N PRO A 100 6.63 -1.52 13.61
CA PRO A 100 6.13 -0.27 13.07
C PRO A 100 7.11 0.33 12.06
N GLY A 101 6.59 0.83 10.95
CA GLY A 101 7.37 1.35 9.82
C GLY A 101 7.59 0.34 8.68
N ASP A 102 7.37 -0.95 8.91
CA ASP A 102 7.44 -1.95 7.83
C ASP A 102 6.32 -1.78 6.81
N VAL A 103 6.54 -2.33 5.62
CA VAL A 103 5.54 -2.37 4.55
C VAL A 103 4.87 -3.73 4.52
N VAL A 104 3.56 -3.74 4.30
CA VAL A 104 2.80 -4.95 3.99
C VAL A 104 2.22 -4.85 2.59
N LEU A 105 2.35 -5.94 1.83
CA LEU A 105 1.73 -6.13 0.52
C LEU A 105 0.68 -7.22 0.59
N TYR A 106 -0.43 -6.99 -0.09
CA TYR A 106 -1.47 -7.99 -0.31
C TYR A 106 -1.35 -8.50 -1.73
N VAL A 107 -1.08 -9.80 -1.86
CA VAL A 107 -0.68 -10.42 -3.12
C VAL A 107 -1.65 -11.53 -3.49
N ASN A 108 -2.12 -11.51 -4.73
CA ASN A 108 -2.89 -12.61 -5.31
C ASN A 108 -1.99 -13.84 -5.46
N LYS A 109 -2.46 -14.97 -4.91
CA LYS A 109 -1.67 -16.21 -4.88
C LYS A 109 -1.42 -16.77 -6.27
N ASP A 110 -2.37 -16.58 -7.18
CA ASP A 110 -2.41 -17.24 -8.48
C ASP A 110 -1.52 -16.53 -9.51
N ASP A 111 -1.68 -15.22 -9.66
CA ASP A 111 -0.96 -14.41 -10.67
C ASP A 111 0.14 -13.52 -10.09
N LYS A 112 0.32 -13.54 -8.76
CA LYS A 112 1.29 -12.71 -8.03
C LYS A 112 1.07 -11.20 -8.20
N GLU A 113 -0.15 -10.78 -8.58
CA GLU A 113 -0.56 -9.38 -8.62
C GLU A 113 -0.58 -8.80 -7.20
N ILE A 114 0.09 -7.67 -7.00
CA ILE A 114 0.06 -6.90 -5.77
C ILE A 114 -1.16 -5.98 -5.87
N VAL A 115 -2.18 -6.27 -5.06
CA VAL A 115 -3.49 -5.59 -5.13
C VAL A 115 -3.68 -4.50 -4.09
N HIS A 116 -2.87 -4.50 -3.04
CA HIS A 116 -2.92 -3.50 -1.98
C HIS A 116 -1.59 -3.39 -1.25
N SER A 117 -1.35 -2.24 -0.63
CA SER A 117 -0.19 -2.02 0.24
C SER A 117 -0.53 -1.10 1.41
N GLY A 118 0.26 -1.19 2.47
CA GLY A 118 0.18 -0.27 3.59
C GLY A 118 1.44 -0.29 4.44
N ILE A 119 1.46 0.61 5.41
CA ILE A 119 2.57 0.77 6.36
C ILE A 119 2.09 0.27 7.72
N VAL A 120 2.87 -0.60 8.36
CA VAL A 120 2.61 -1.07 9.72
C VAL A 120 2.77 0.10 10.67
N SER A 121 1.73 0.36 11.46
CA SER A 121 1.69 1.46 12.43
C SER A 121 1.85 1.00 13.88
N ALA A 122 1.40 -0.23 14.16
CA ALA A 122 1.59 -0.89 15.44
C ALA A 122 1.65 -2.41 15.22
N CYS A 123 2.40 -3.11 16.05
CA CYS A 123 2.36 -4.56 16.10
C CYS A 123 2.55 -5.06 17.55
N GLU A 124 1.85 -6.12 17.88
CA GLU A 124 2.02 -6.87 19.12
C GLU A 124 2.21 -8.35 18.77
N HIS A 125 3.25 -8.96 19.35
CA HIS A 125 3.62 -10.35 19.13
C HIS A 125 3.51 -11.16 20.43
N PRO A 126 2.29 -11.38 20.96
CA PRO A 126 2.10 -12.16 22.16
C PRO A 126 2.69 -13.58 21.99
N PRO A 127 3.41 -14.11 22.99
CA PRO A 127 3.86 -15.49 22.99
C PRO A 127 2.66 -16.44 22.82
N ASN A 128 2.79 -17.44 21.94
CA ASN A 128 1.78 -18.47 21.69
C ASN A 128 0.40 -17.97 21.17
N SER A 129 0.30 -16.73 20.69
CA SER A 129 -0.93 -16.20 20.05
C SER A 129 -0.61 -15.58 18.69
N PHE A 130 -1.64 -15.20 17.95
CA PHE A 130 -1.51 -14.52 16.66
C PHE A 130 -0.99 -13.10 16.85
N SER A 131 -0.16 -12.64 15.90
CA SER A 131 0.29 -11.26 15.88
C SER A 131 -0.89 -10.31 15.62
N HIS A 132 -1.03 -9.27 16.42
CA HIS A 132 -1.95 -8.17 16.17
C HIS A 132 -1.18 -7.07 15.44
N ILE A 133 -1.51 -6.81 14.17
CA ILE A 133 -0.80 -5.87 13.32
C ILE A 133 -1.79 -4.84 12.79
N THR A 134 -1.56 -3.58 13.10
CA THR A 134 -2.37 -2.45 12.67
C THR A 134 -1.66 -1.69 11.55
N ILE A 135 -2.38 -1.38 10.48
CA ILE A 135 -1.84 -0.82 9.24
C ILE A 135 -2.47 0.53 8.96
N VAL A 136 -1.66 1.48 8.48
CA VAL A 136 -2.12 2.68 7.78
C VAL A 136 -2.05 2.41 6.28
N SER A 137 -3.18 2.49 5.59
CA SER A 137 -3.26 2.31 4.14
C SER A 137 -4.32 3.23 3.52
N LYS A 138 -4.60 3.07 2.22
CA LYS A 138 -5.69 3.75 1.52
C LYS A 138 -6.49 2.76 0.70
N TRP A 139 -7.82 2.81 0.71
CA TRP A 139 -8.62 1.89 -0.12
C TRP A 139 -8.92 2.50 -1.49
N GLY A 140 -8.12 2.14 -2.50
CA GLY A 140 -8.19 2.75 -3.83
C GLY A 140 -8.02 4.26 -3.77
N ARG A 141 -8.92 5.02 -4.42
CA ARG A 141 -8.99 6.49 -4.37
C ARG A 141 -9.93 7.03 -3.29
N PHE A 142 -10.35 6.17 -2.35
CA PHE A 142 -11.19 6.58 -1.22
C PHE A 142 -10.35 7.26 -0.14
N ARG A 143 -10.46 6.81 1.10
CA ARG A 143 -9.87 7.44 2.28
C ARG A 143 -8.62 6.69 2.72
N GLU A 144 -7.73 7.43 3.38
CA GLU A 144 -6.75 6.83 4.27
C GLU A 144 -7.46 6.19 5.46
N VAL A 145 -6.98 5.02 5.86
CA VAL A 145 -7.59 4.20 6.92
C VAL A 145 -6.52 3.63 7.83
N ILE A 146 -6.86 3.51 9.12
CA ILE A 146 -6.17 2.63 10.06
C ILE A 146 -7.05 1.40 10.27
N HIS A 147 -6.48 0.22 10.12
CA HIS A 147 -7.22 -1.04 10.29
C HIS A 147 -6.31 -2.18 10.70
N ASP A 148 -6.87 -3.24 11.28
CA ASP A 148 -6.15 -4.49 11.49
C ASP A 148 -5.82 -5.19 10.18
N LEU A 149 -4.70 -5.93 10.14
CA LEU A 149 -4.19 -6.69 8.99
C LEU A 149 -5.26 -7.50 8.25
N ASN A 150 -6.21 -8.06 8.99
CA ASN A 150 -7.25 -8.95 8.47
C ASN A 150 -8.64 -8.29 8.36
N ASN A 151 -8.77 -7.04 8.80
CA ASN A 151 -10.04 -6.31 8.82
C ASN A 151 -10.08 -5.27 7.70
N CYS A 152 -10.07 -5.75 6.46
CA CYS A 152 -10.11 -4.91 5.27
C CYS A 152 -10.68 -5.69 4.07
N PRO A 153 -11.03 -5.00 2.96
CA PRO A 153 -11.51 -5.64 1.73
C PRO A 153 -10.52 -6.63 1.09
N TYR A 154 -9.26 -6.60 1.51
CA TYR A 154 -8.16 -7.37 0.92
C TYR A 154 -7.78 -8.60 1.77
N ASN A 155 -8.62 -9.00 2.72
CA ASN A 155 -8.28 -10.03 3.70
C ASN A 155 -8.15 -11.46 3.13
N SER A 156 -8.53 -11.71 1.88
CA SER A 156 -8.37 -13.00 1.21
C SER A 156 -7.00 -13.20 0.55
N PHE A 157 -6.22 -12.13 0.37
CA PHE A 157 -4.94 -12.15 -0.34
C PHE A 157 -3.77 -12.60 0.55
N GLN A 158 -2.68 -13.12 -0.03
CA GLN A 158 -1.48 -13.43 0.74
C GLN A 158 -0.83 -12.15 1.27
N ARG A 159 -0.22 -12.20 2.47
CA ARG A 159 0.50 -11.06 3.06
C ARG A 159 2.00 -11.30 2.93
N GLU A 160 2.70 -10.33 2.39
CA GLU A 160 4.17 -10.28 2.34
C GLU A 160 4.61 -9.02 3.08
N PHE A 161 5.62 -9.13 3.94
CA PHE A 161 6.10 -8.02 4.76
C PHE A 161 7.52 -7.65 4.35
N TYR A 162 7.81 -6.36 4.29
CA TYR A 162 9.07 -5.83 3.80
C TYR A 162 9.64 -4.75 4.69
N ARG A 163 10.97 -4.77 4.86
CA ARG A 163 11.73 -3.75 5.57
C ARG A 163 12.96 -3.36 4.77
N ILE A 164 13.31 -2.07 4.75
CA ILE A 164 14.59 -1.61 4.20
C ILE A 164 15.72 -2.10 5.10
N LYS A 165 16.68 -2.84 4.53
CA LYS A 165 17.93 -3.15 5.24
C LYS A 165 18.99 -2.14 4.85
N HIS A 166 19.49 -1.42 5.86
CA HIS A 166 20.74 -0.70 5.73
C HIS A 166 21.87 -1.70 6.00
N GLU A 167 22.90 -1.67 5.16
CA GLU A 167 24.17 -2.33 5.50
C GLU A 167 24.62 -1.74 6.84
N GLN A 168 24.96 -2.61 7.78
CA GLN A 168 25.57 -2.15 9.01
C GLN A 168 26.88 -1.47 8.61
N TYR A 169 27.03 -0.20 8.95
CA TYR A 169 28.36 0.40 8.97
C TYR A 169 29.17 -0.42 9.97
N GLU A 170 30.00 -1.34 9.48
CA GLU A 170 31.01 -1.97 10.31
C GLU A 170 31.84 -0.83 10.89
N GLN A 171 31.65 -0.59 12.19
CA GLN A 171 32.53 0.30 12.93
C GLN A 171 33.87 -0.41 12.98
N ASN A 172 34.75 -0.08 12.03
CA ASN A 172 36.16 -0.40 12.11
C ASN A 172 36.71 0.28 13.38
N ASN A 173 36.69 -0.46 14.49
CA ASN A 173 37.39 -0.12 15.73
C ASN A 173 38.90 -0.27 15.55
#